data_AF-A0A933DS43-F1
#
_entry.id   AF-A0A933DS43-F1
#
_cell.length_a   1.000
_cell.length_b   1.000
_cell.length_c   1.000
_cell.angle_alpha   90.00
_cell.angle_beta   90.00
_cell.angle_gamma   90.00
#
_symmetry.space_group_name_H-M   'P 1'
#
loop_
_entity.id
_entity.type
_entity.pdbx_description
1 polymer ?
#
loop_
_entity_poly.entity_id
_entity_poly.type
_entity_poly.pdbx_seq_one_letter_code
_entity_poly.pdbx_strand_id
1 'polypeptide(L)'
;MKDFVKQNFALVLAFALPLALITIIAVGAYLPSLFLSTDHNFVYASCVDGSEYRPQPCDKYLQQRYSVGEGSLVVNNIDPNQDLDKNGVLDVKESYTARLFLHDTKTNESREITIEEAKQLTLNNLLTSPDGVSISSDYSRAPEMFPFFGGGSSYGHYLTKGKSKTRLNLINDNGRYYYQNNFQFIGWVLPGRSVTETTIYE
;
A
#
# COMPACT_ATOMS: atom_id res chain seq x y z
N MET A 1 26.18 -26.06 35.77
CA MET A 1 25.49 -25.94 34.46
C MET A 1 26.33 -26.50 33.31
N LYS A 2 27.62 -26.16 33.22
CA LYS A 2 28.55 -26.71 32.22
C LYS A 2 28.66 -28.24 32.24
N ASP A 3 28.69 -28.85 33.43
CA ASP A 3 28.83 -30.31 33.56
C ASP A 3 27.57 -31.06 33.15
N PHE A 4 26.39 -30.49 33.42
CA PHE A 4 25.10 -31.01 32.95
C PHE A 4 25.00 -31.01 31.42
N VAL A 5 25.43 -29.92 30.77
CA VAL A 5 25.44 -29.81 29.29
C VAL A 5 26.42 -30.81 28.67
N LYS A 6 27.58 -31.03 29.29
CA LYS A 6 28.57 -32.01 28.81
C LYS A 6 28.08 -33.45 28.97
N GLN A 7 27.46 -33.79 30.10
CA GLN A 7 26.94 -35.14 30.36
C GLN A 7 25.69 -35.47 29.54
N ASN A 8 24.85 -34.47 29.27
CA ASN A 8 23.58 -34.63 28.55
C ASN A 8 23.64 -33.97 27.17
N PHE A 9 24.81 -33.95 26.53
CA PHE A 9 25.02 -33.24 25.27
C PHE A 9 24.03 -33.66 24.18
N ALA A 10 23.77 -34.95 24.05
CA ALA A 10 22.79 -35.48 23.10
C ALA A 10 21.37 -34.95 23.38
N LEU A 11 20.98 -34.87 24.66
CA LEU A 11 19.68 -34.33 25.07
C LEU A 11 19.59 -32.83 24.77
N VAL A 12 20.62 -32.06 25.11
CA VAL A 12 20.68 -30.62 24.84
C VAL A 12 20.61 -30.36 23.34
N LEU A 13 21.36 -31.11 22.53
CA LEU A 13 21.36 -30.96 21.08
C LEU A 13 20.00 -31.30 20.46
N ALA A 14 19.33 -32.35 20.96
CA ALA A 14 18.02 -32.78 20.49
C ALA A 14 16.93 -31.70 20.67
N PHE A 15 17.02 -30.87 21.71
CA PHE A 15 16.09 -29.77 21.93
C PHE A 15 16.59 -28.43 21.37
N ALA A 16 17.88 -28.14 21.46
CA ALA A 16 18.44 -26.87 21.01
C ALA A 16 18.41 -26.71 19.48
N LEU A 17 18.67 -27.78 18.73
CA LEU A 17 18.70 -27.74 17.27
C LEU A 17 17.34 -27.34 16.65
N PRO A 18 16.19 -27.95 17.00
CA PRO A 18 14.90 -27.53 16.46
C PRO A 18 14.50 -26.11 16.90
N LEU A 19 14.79 -25.72 18.15
CA LEU A 19 14.56 -24.36 18.64
C LEU A 19 15.40 -23.33 17.86
N ALA A 20 16.67 -23.63 17.58
CA ALA A 20 17.55 -22.78 16.79
C ALA A 20 17.05 -22.64 15.35
N LEU A 21 16.59 -23.73 14.72
CA LEU A 21 16.00 -23.70 13.38
C LEU A 21 14.75 -22.80 13.32
N ILE A 22 13.83 -22.96 14.27
CA ILE A 22 12.63 -22.10 14.36
C ILE A 22 13.04 -20.63 14.54
N THR A 23 14.05 -20.38 15.38
CA THR A 23 14.55 -19.02 15.64
C THR A 23 15.18 -18.41 14.40
N ILE A 24 16.01 -19.15 13.66
CA ILE A 24 16.65 -18.68 12.42
C ILE A 24 15.59 -18.36 11.36
N ILE A 25 14.59 -19.24 11.19
CA ILE A 25 13.49 -19.02 10.24
C ILE A 25 12.68 -17.79 10.66
N ALA A 26 12.34 -17.66 11.94
CA ALA A 26 11.60 -16.51 12.44
C ALA A 26 12.36 -15.19 12.25
N VAL A 27 13.66 -15.15 12.59
CA VAL A 27 14.51 -13.98 12.37
C VAL A 27 14.59 -13.65 10.88
N GLY A 28 14.85 -14.65 10.01
CA GLY A 28 14.91 -14.42 8.57
C GLY A 28 13.61 -13.91 7.96
N ALA A 29 12.47 -14.39 8.46
CA ALA A 29 11.15 -14.03 7.94
C ALA A 29 10.63 -12.67 8.43
N TYR A 30 10.85 -12.33 9.71
CA TYR A 30 10.20 -11.18 10.35
C TYR A 30 11.13 -9.98 10.62
N LEU A 31 12.44 -10.20 10.74
CA LEU A 31 13.36 -9.10 11.05
C LEU A 31 13.50 -8.08 9.90
N PRO A 32 13.53 -8.46 8.60
CA PRO A 32 13.66 -7.49 7.51
C PRO A 32 12.55 -6.44 7.47
N SER A 33 11.31 -6.80 7.82
CA SER A 33 10.17 -5.88 7.82
C SER A 33 10.21 -4.84 8.94
N LEU A 34 10.92 -5.10 10.05
CA LEU A 34 11.06 -4.13 11.16
C LEU A 34 11.92 -2.92 10.78
N PHE A 35 12.76 -3.04 9.76
CA PHE A 35 13.57 -1.93 9.25
C PHE A 35 12.88 -1.13 8.15
N LEU A 36 11.66 -1.52 7.79
CA LEU A 36 10.84 -0.77 6.86
C LEU A 36 9.93 0.16 7.65
N SER A 37 10.36 1.41 7.75
CA SER A 37 9.56 2.50 8.29
C SER A 37 9.65 3.70 7.35
N THR A 38 8.60 4.50 7.32
CA THR A 38 8.62 5.83 6.73
C THR A 38 7.93 6.80 7.66
N ASP A 39 8.42 8.04 7.69
CA ASP A 39 7.75 9.14 8.40
C ASP A 39 6.71 9.85 7.52
N HIS A 40 6.56 9.40 6.27
CA HIS A 40 5.61 9.98 5.32
C HIS A 40 4.33 9.17 5.27
N ASN A 41 3.22 9.86 5.52
CA ASN A 41 1.89 9.37 5.20
C ASN A 41 1.62 9.56 3.71
N PHE A 42 0.61 8.91 3.17
CA PHE A 42 0.24 9.10 1.77
C PHE A 42 -1.27 9.20 1.57
N VAL A 43 -1.64 9.85 0.46
CA VAL A 43 -3.02 9.91 -0.01
C VAL A 43 -3.19 8.92 -1.14
N TYR A 44 -4.29 8.18 -1.11
CA TYR A 44 -4.72 7.33 -2.20
C TYR A 44 -6.21 7.52 -2.46
N ALA A 45 -6.64 7.24 -3.69
CA ALA A 45 -8.04 7.15 -4.06
C ALA A 45 -8.47 5.69 -4.18
N SER A 46 -9.74 5.47 -3.88
CA SER A 46 -10.46 4.27 -4.24
C SER A 46 -11.77 4.64 -4.91
N CYS A 47 -12.38 3.71 -5.63
CA CYS A 47 -13.74 3.90 -6.11
C CYS A 47 -14.60 2.67 -5.87
N VAL A 48 -15.90 2.94 -5.84
CA VAL A 48 -16.95 1.93 -5.91
C VAL A 48 -17.77 2.13 -7.18
N ASP A 49 -18.03 1.03 -7.88
CA ASP A 49 -19.09 0.93 -8.87
C ASP A 49 -20.33 0.55 -8.09
N GLY A 50 -21.41 1.34 -8.12
CA GLY A 50 -22.66 1.11 -7.37
C GLY A 50 -23.35 -0.25 -7.60
N SER A 51 -22.72 -1.18 -8.30
CA SER A 51 -23.11 -2.58 -8.40
C SER A 51 -22.64 -3.39 -7.17
N GLU A 52 -23.58 -4.06 -6.50
CA GLU A 52 -23.28 -4.91 -5.33
C GLU A 52 -22.58 -6.24 -5.69
N TYR A 53 -22.64 -6.65 -6.96
CA TYR A 53 -22.34 -8.05 -7.33
C TYR A 53 -20.93 -8.28 -7.88
N ARG A 54 -20.40 -7.35 -8.69
CA ARG A 54 -19.04 -7.43 -9.26
C ARG A 54 -18.47 -6.02 -9.46
N PRO A 55 -17.71 -5.49 -8.48
CA PRO A 55 -17.06 -4.20 -8.63
C PRO A 55 -16.20 -4.23 -9.89
N GLN A 56 -16.47 -3.34 -10.83
CA GLN A 56 -15.61 -3.20 -12.00
C GLN A 56 -14.39 -2.36 -11.64
N PRO A 57 -13.23 -2.66 -12.25
CA PRO A 57 -12.05 -1.82 -12.11
C PRO A 57 -12.36 -0.40 -12.56
N CYS A 58 -11.85 0.57 -11.82
CA CYS A 58 -12.04 2.00 -12.09
C CYS A 58 -10.74 2.78 -11.90
N ASP A 59 -9.62 2.08 -11.95
CA ASP A 59 -8.26 2.64 -11.93
C ASP A 59 -8.12 3.72 -13.00
N LYS A 60 -8.58 3.47 -14.22
CA LYS A 60 -8.53 4.47 -15.31
C LYS A 60 -9.29 5.74 -14.97
N TYR A 61 -10.52 5.60 -14.44
CA TYR A 61 -11.31 6.73 -13.97
C TYR A 61 -10.57 7.52 -12.88
N LEU A 62 -10.01 6.84 -11.88
CA LEU A 62 -9.27 7.49 -10.79
C LEU A 62 -7.99 8.19 -11.27
N GLN A 63 -7.24 7.58 -12.19
CA GLN A 63 -6.02 8.14 -12.80
C GLN A 63 -6.30 9.42 -13.58
N GLN A 64 -7.45 9.49 -14.25
CA GLN A 64 -7.89 10.70 -14.94
C GLN A 64 -8.40 11.74 -13.94
N ARG A 65 -9.12 11.31 -12.89
CA ARG A 65 -9.88 12.19 -11.99
C ARG A 65 -9.00 12.99 -11.04
N TYR A 66 -7.88 12.40 -10.64
CA TYR A 66 -6.98 12.97 -9.64
C TYR A 66 -5.57 13.05 -10.18
N SER A 67 -4.96 14.21 -10.01
CA SER A 67 -3.54 14.43 -10.28
C SER A 67 -2.94 15.32 -9.19
N VAL A 68 -1.63 15.49 -9.20
CA VAL A 68 -0.94 16.43 -8.31
C VAL A 68 -0.28 17.49 -9.17
N GLY A 69 -0.68 18.75 -8.96
CA GLY A 69 -0.13 19.92 -9.63
C GLY A 69 0.40 20.90 -8.59
N GLU A 70 1.61 21.43 -8.79
CA GLU A 70 2.26 22.37 -7.85
C GLU A 70 2.33 21.88 -6.40
N GLY A 71 2.31 20.56 -6.19
CA GLY A 71 2.33 19.94 -4.87
C GLY A 71 0.99 19.93 -4.15
N SER A 72 -0.13 20.13 -4.83
CA SER A 72 -1.48 19.98 -4.26
C SER A 72 -2.35 19.07 -5.14
N LEU A 73 -3.43 18.54 -4.56
CA LEU A 73 -4.41 17.72 -5.28
C LEU A 73 -5.14 18.56 -6.34
N VAL A 74 -5.11 18.08 -7.58
CA VAL A 74 -5.89 18.63 -8.70
C VAL A 74 -7.00 17.65 -9.05
N VAL A 75 -8.22 18.20 -9.13
CA VAL A 75 -9.46 17.50 -9.44
C VAL A 75 -9.82 17.82 -10.90
N ASN A 76 -9.64 16.84 -11.77
CA ASN A 76 -9.88 17.02 -13.20
C ASN A 76 -11.35 16.76 -13.55
N ASN A 77 -11.85 17.49 -14.54
CA ASN A 77 -13.12 17.17 -15.18
C ASN A 77 -12.91 15.99 -16.13
N ILE A 78 -13.82 15.03 -16.11
CA ILE A 78 -13.76 13.81 -16.92
C ILE A 78 -14.90 13.83 -17.93
N ASP A 79 -14.60 13.42 -19.17
CA ASP A 79 -15.62 13.19 -20.19
C ASP A 79 -16.28 11.81 -19.95
N PRO A 80 -17.60 11.75 -19.70
CA PRO A 80 -18.30 10.49 -19.47
C PRO A 80 -18.29 9.55 -20.69
N ASN A 81 -18.00 10.05 -21.90
CA ASN A 81 -17.93 9.25 -23.12
C ASN A 81 -16.50 8.87 -23.50
N GLN A 82 -15.55 9.03 -22.58
CA GLN A 82 -14.14 8.77 -22.83
C GLN A 82 -13.85 7.26 -22.95
N ASP A 83 -13.17 6.91 -24.04
CA ASP A 83 -12.58 5.59 -24.31
C ASP A 83 -11.18 5.81 -24.89
N LEU A 84 -10.17 5.88 -24.01
CA LEU A 84 -8.79 6.20 -24.38
C LEU A 84 -8.11 5.09 -25.18
N ASP A 85 -8.39 3.83 -24.85
CA ASP A 85 -7.79 2.67 -25.53
C ASP A 85 -8.59 2.22 -26.75
N LYS A 86 -9.72 2.88 -27.03
CA LYS A 86 -10.60 2.67 -28.20
C LYS A 86 -11.06 1.23 -28.33
N ASN A 87 -11.27 0.56 -27.20
CA ASN A 87 -11.68 -0.83 -27.16
C ASN A 87 -13.22 -0.99 -27.26
N GLY A 88 -13.96 0.13 -27.32
CA GLY A 88 -15.42 0.16 -27.37
C GLY A 88 -16.10 0.12 -26.01
N VAL A 89 -15.32 0.17 -24.92
CA VAL A 89 -15.78 0.21 -23.53
C VAL A 89 -15.36 1.54 -22.92
N LEU A 90 -16.32 2.28 -22.40
CA LEU A 90 -16.07 3.55 -21.75
C LEU A 90 -15.19 3.35 -20.50
N ASP A 91 -14.20 4.23 -20.33
CA ASP A 91 -13.32 4.25 -19.16
C ASP A 91 -14.04 4.76 -17.89
N VAL A 92 -15.24 5.34 -18.07
CA VAL A 92 -15.99 6.06 -17.04
C VAL A 92 -17.42 5.56 -17.02
N LYS A 93 -17.95 5.33 -15.81
CA LYS A 93 -19.36 5.05 -15.58
C LYS A 93 -19.96 6.08 -14.65
N GLU A 94 -21.22 6.42 -14.89
CA GLU A 94 -21.99 7.31 -14.01
C GLU A 94 -22.12 6.77 -12.57
N SER A 95 -22.06 5.45 -12.39
CA SER A 95 -22.13 4.78 -11.09
C SER A 95 -20.83 4.84 -10.28
N TYR A 96 -19.73 5.35 -10.84
CA TYR A 96 -18.46 5.42 -10.13
C TYR A 96 -18.45 6.54 -9.10
N THR A 97 -18.31 6.15 -7.83
CA THR A 97 -18.08 7.08 -6.73
C THR A 97 -16.64 6.99 -6.26
N ALA A 98 -15.88 8.07 -6.43
CA ALA A 98 -14.51 8.16 -5.97
C ALA A 98 -14.44 8.63 -4.50
N ARG A 99 -13.52 8.03 -3.74
CA ARG A 99 -13.27 8.32 -2.33
C ARG A 99 -11.77 8.51 -2.12
N LEU A 100 -11.41 9.39 -1.20
CA LEU A 100 -10.03 9.71 -0.87
C LEU A 100 -9.70 9.27 0.54
N PHE A 101 -8.49 8.76 0.73
CA PHE A 101 -8.04 8.27 2.01
C PHE A 101 -6.65 8.80 2.33
N LEU A 102 -6.45 9.21 3.57
CA LEU A 102 -5.13 9.44 4.15
C LEU A 102 -4.71 8.16 4.88
N HIS A 103 -3.57 7.60 4.49
CA HIS A 103 -2.98 6.43 5.13
C HIS A 103 -1.86 6.85 6.07
N ASP A 104 -1.98 6.47 7.35
CA ASP A 104 -0.92 6.59 8.34
C ASP A 104 0.00 5.37 8.27
N THR A 105 1.25 5.60 7.88
CA THR A 105 2.21 4.52 7.67
C THR A 105 2.79 3.96 8.96
N LYS A 106 2.67 4.67 10.10
CA LYS A 106 3.14 4.22 11.41
C LYS A 106 2.14 3.28 12.06
N THR A 107 0.85 3.61 12.00
CA THR A 107 -0.22 2.75 12.51
C THR A 107 -0.70 1.73 11.48
N ASN A 108 -0.37 1.92 10.20
CA ASN A 108 -0.86 1.12 9.07
C ASN A 108 -2.39 1.14 9.03
N GLU A 109 -2.96 2.34 9.12
CA GLU A 109 -4.41 2.56 9.12
C GLU A 109 -4.77 3.67 8.14
N SER A 110 -5.95 3.56 7.54
CA SER A 110 -6.45 4.58 6.62
C SER A 110 -7.64 5.28 7.25
N ARG A 111 -7.82 6.57 6.95
CA ARG A 111 -9.07 7.28 7.21
C ARG A 111 -9.53 7.97 5.94
N GLU A 112 -10.84 8.03 5.74
CA GLU A 112 -11.39 8.81 4.65
C GLU A 112 -11.15 10.30 4.88
N ILE A 113 -10.89 11.03 3.80
CA ILE A 113 -10.72 12.48 3.77
C ILE A 113 -11.57 13.08 2.66
N THR A 114 -11.97 14.32 2.86
CA THR A 114 -12.65 15.11 1.83
C THR A 114 -11.65 15.61 0.79
N ILE A 115 -12.17 16.01 -0.38
CA ILE A 115 -11.37 16.67 -1.43
C ILE A 115 -10.69 17.93 -0.86
N GLU A 116 -11.40 18.69 -0.02
CA GLU A 116 -10.88 19.97 0.47
C GLU A 116 -9.80 19.80 1.53
N GLU A 117 -9.90 18.77 2.39
CA GLU A 117 -8.78 18.37 3.24
C GLU A 117 -7.58 17.92 2.39
N ALA A 118 -7.80 17.13 1.34
CA ALA A 118 -6.71 16.65 0.50
C ALA A 118 -5.98 17.77 -0.26
N LYS A 119 -6.70 18.82 -0.70
CA LYS A 119 -6.10 20.02 -1.34
C LYS A 119 -5.23 20.85 -0.39
N GLN A 120 -5.50 20.79 0.92
CA GLN A 120 -4.68 21.49 1.91
C GLN A 120 -3.33 20.81 2.18
N LEU A 121 -3.17 19.55 1.74
CA LEU A 121 -1.93 18.81 1.90
C LEU A 121 -0.91 19.22 0.85
N THR A 122 0.36 19.24 1.26
CA THR A 122 1.49 19.27 0.31
C THR A 122 1.81 17.84 -0.11
N LEU A 123 1.60 17.53 -1.39
CA LEU A 123 1.70 16.19 -1.96
C LEU A 123 2.90 16.07 -2.90
N ASN A 124 3.57 14.93 -2.85
CA ASN A 124 4.57 14.51 -3.83
C ASN A 124 4.09 13.24 -4.54
N ASN A 125 3.87 13.32 -5.85
CA ASN A 125 3.33 12.22 -6.65
C ASN A 125 4.37 11.17 -7.10
N LEU A 126 5.63 11.29 -6.67
CA LEU A 126 6.62 10.25 -6.92
C LEU A 126 6.22 8.95 -6.21
N LEU A 127 6.39 7.82 -6.89
CA LEU A 127 6.11 6.50 -6.34
C LEU A 127 6.97 6.18 -5.10
N THR A 128 8.12 6.84 -5.00
CA THR A 128 9.05 6.72 -3.87
C THR A 128 8.96 7.97 -3.00
N SER A 129 8.80 7.75 -1.70
CA SER A 129 8.80 8.78 -0.66
C SER A 129 10.16 9.46 -0.56
N PRO A 130 10.24 10.64 0.07
CA PRO A 130 11.52 11.34 0.28
C PRO A 130 12.58 10.52 1.03
N ASP A 131 12.17 9.58 1.87
CA ASP A 131 13.06 8.68 2.64
C ASP A 131 13.33 7.32 1.95
N GLY A 132 12.90 7.17 0.69
CA GLY A 132 13.25 6.03 -0.17
C GLY A 132 12.33 4.80 -0.04
N VAL A 133 11.14 4.95 0.53
CA VAL A 133 10.13 3.89 0.62
C VAL A 133 9.17 4.01 -0.57
N SER A 134 8.83 2.90 -1.22
CA SER A 134 7.93 2.89 -2.38
C SER A 134 6.70 2.04 -2.12
N ILE A 135 5.59 2.39 -2.77
CA ILE A 135 4.39 1.55 -2.79
C ILE A 135 4.46 0.62 -3.99
N SER A 136 4.25 -0.68 -3.76
CA SER A 136 4.20 -1.71 -4.80
C SER A 136 3.00 -2.61 -4.62
N SER A 137 2.48 -3.14 -5.73
CA SER A 137 1.54 -4.27 -5.72
C SER A 137 2.28 -5.58 -5.95
N ASP A 138 1.94 -6.62 -5.19
CA ASP A 138 2.47 -7.97 -5.38
C ASP A 138 1.31 -8.96 -5.53
N TYR A 139 1.47 -9.92 -6.44
CA TYR A 139 0.55 -11.02 -6.65
C TYR A 139 1.26 -12.31 -6.27
N SER A 140 0.88 -12.87 -5.12
CA SER A 140 1.45 -14.12 -4.65
C SER A 140 0.51 -15.28 -4.98
N ARG A 141 1.03 -16.29 -5.67
CA ARG A 141 0.43 -17.62 -5.70
C ARG A 141 1.13 -18.45 -4.63
N ALA A 142 0.35 -18.97 -3.68
CA ALA A 142 0.91 -19.91 -2.71
C ALA A 142 1.49 -21.11 -3.47
N PRO A 143 2.74 -21.52 -3.20
CA PRO A 143 3.26 -22.75 -3.77
C PRO A 143 2.40 -23.93 -3.29
N GLU A 144 2.08 -24.84 -4.21
CA GLU A 144 1.35 -26.08 -3.94
C GLU A 144 2.24 -27.03 -3.14
N MET A 145 2.43 -26.73 -1.86
CA MET A 145 3.31 -27.51 -0.97
C MET A 145 2.73 -28.89 -0.63
N PHE A 146 1.46 -29.17 -0.97
CA PHE A 146 0.80 -30.47 -0.80
C PHE A 146 -0.31 -30.70 -1.85
N PRO A 147 -0.44 -31.90 -2.44
CA PRO A 147 -1.40 -32.22 -3.51
C PRO A 147 -2.88 -32.23 -3.08
N PHE A 148 -3.19 -31.91 -1.81
CA PHE A 148 -4.55 -31.91 -1.24
C PHE A 148 -5.02 -30.54 -0.75
N PHE A 149 -4.15 -29.53 -0.77
CA PHE A 149 -4.49 -28.18 -0.34
C PHE A 149 -4.41 -27.24 -1.54
N GLY A 150 -5.58 -26.86 -2.07
CA GLY A 150 -5.66 -25.90 -3.18
C GLY A 150 -4.93 -24.61 -2.85
N GLY A 151 -4.01 -24.19 -3.72
CA GLY A 151 -3.25 -22.95 -3.55
C GLY A 151 -4.17 -21.73 -3.65
N GLY A 152 -4.22 -20.92 -2.60
CA GLY A 152 -4.86 -19.61 -2.63
C GLY A 152 -3.99 -18.61 -3.40
N SER A 153 -4.61 -17.75 -4.20
CA SER A 153 -3.95 -16.55 -4.72
C SER A 153 -4.31 -15.35 -3.84
N SER A 154 -3.32 -14.53 -3.48
CA SER A 154 -3.54 -13.33 -2.69
C SER A 154 -2.84 -12.15 -3.34
N TYR A 155 -3.62 -11.09 -3.56
CA TYR A 155 -3.15 -9.79 -4.00
C TYR A 155 -3.04 -8.83 -2.80
N GLY A 156 -2.05 -7.95 -2.84
CA GLY A 156 -1.88 -6.92 -1.83
C GLY A 156 -1.02 -5.76 -2.29
N HIS A 157 -1.17 -4.64 -1.57
CA HIS A 157 -0.26 -3.51 -1.67
C HIS A 157 0.72 -3.55 -0.50
N TYR A 158 1.95 -3.09 -0.76
CA TYR A 158 3.06 -3.18 0.16
C TYR A 158 3.86 -1.88 0.13
N LEU A 159 4.38 -1.49 1.29
CA LEU A 159 5.53 -0.61 1.35
C LEU A 159 6.79 -1.44 1.10
N THR A 160 7.72 -0.90 0.33
CA THR A 160 8.96 -1.58 -0.07
C THR A 160 10.16 -0.65 0.08
N LYS A 161 11.27 -1.22 0.56
CA LYS A 161 12.57 -0.56 0.64
C LYS A 161 13.66 -1.61 0.48
N GLY A 162 14.31 -1.64 -0.68
CA GLY A 162 15.25 -2.71 -1.02
C GLY A 162 14.57 -4.09 -0.99
N LYS A 163 15.05 -5.00 -0.12
CA LYS A 163 14.50 -6.36 0.03
C LYS A 163 13.37 -6.47 1.05
N SER A 164 13.12 -5.42 1.83
CA SER A 164 12.10 -5.41 2.86
C SER A 164 10.75 -5.02 2.25
N LYS A 165 9.70 -5.73 2.68
CA LYS A 165 8.31 -5.43 2.32
C LYS A 165 7.37 -5.55 3.52
N THR A 166 6.42 -4.64 3.64
CA THR A 166 5.38 -4.65 4.68
C THR A 166 4.03 -4.43 4.04
N ARG A 167 3.04 -5.28 4.36
CA ARG A 167 1.71 -5.22 3.75
C ARG A 167 0.93 -4.02 4.29
N LEU A 168 0.33 -3.26 3.38
CA LEU A 168 -0.55 -2.13 3.69
C LEU A 168 -1.96 -2.61 4.05
N ASN A 169 -2.56 -1.98 5.06
CA ASN A 169 -3.95 -2.17 5.44
C ASN A 169 -4.80 -1.01 4.91
N LEU A 170 -5.37 -1.22 3.72
CA LEU A 170 -6.13 -0.23 2.98
C LEU A 170 -7.64 -0.49 3.14
N ILE A 171 -8.41 0.58 3.27
CA ILE A 171 -9.88 0.51 3.39
C ILE A 171 -10.54 0.42 2.01
N ASN A 172 -11.60 -0.40 1.92
CA ASN A 172 -12.64 -0.37 0.90
C ASN A 172 -14.03 -0.41 1.58
N ASP A 173 -15.05 0.16 0.95
CA ASP A 173 -16.40 0.46 1.47
C ASP A 173 -17.08 -0.70 2.22
N ASN A 174 -16.81 -1.95 1.84
CA ASN A 174 -17.51 -3.11 2.37
C ASN A 174 -16.81 -3.82 3.54
N GLY A 175 -15.71 -3.27 4.09
CA GLY A 175 -14.89 -3.97 5.09
C GLY A 175 -14.28 -5.29 4.55
N ARG A 176 -14.36 -5.51 3.24
CA ARG A 176 -13.78 -6.65 2.52
C ARG A 176 -12.53 -6.16 1.78
N TYR A 177 -11.46 -6.91 1.95
CA TYR A 177 -10.14 -6.65 1.36
C TYR A 177 -10.19 -6.40 -0.16
N TYR A 178 -9.19 -5.67 -0.60
CA TYR A 178 -9.00 -5.05 -1.92
C TYR A 178 -9.26 -5.94 -3.16
N TYR A 179 -9.94 -5.37 -4.16
CA TYR A 179 -9.86 -5.81 -5.57
C TYR A 179 -8.69 -5.10 -6.25
N GLN A 180 -7.90 -5.84 -7.03
CA GLN A 180 -6.62 -5.43 -7.61
C GLN A 180 -6.57 -4.01 -8.24
N ASN A 181 -7.70 -3.55 -8.79
CA ASN A 181 -7.76 -2.41 -9.71
C ASN A 181 -8.53 -1.20 -9.17
N ASN A 182 -8.75 -1.10 -7.86
CA ASN A 182 -9.45 0.05 -7.27
C ASN A 182 -8.51 0.98 -6.47
N PHE A 183 -7.18 0.80 -6.57
CA PHE A 183 -6.18 1.59 -5.86
C PHE A 183 -5.51 2.56 -6.78
N GLN A 184 -5.57 3.84 -6.44
CA GLN A 184 -4.79 4.86 -7.10
C GLN A 184 -3.96 5.64 -6.08
N PHE A 185 -2.65 5.46 -6.09
CA PHE A 185 -1.75 6.33 -5.34
C PHE A 185 -1.81 7.75 -5.90
N ILE A 186 -1.96 8.73 -5.01
CA ILE A 186 -1.97 10.16 -5.38
C ILE A 186 -0.63 10.79 -5.05
N GLY A 187 -0.16 10.63 -3.82
CA GLY A 187 1.10 11.23 -3.39
C GLY A 187 1.43 11.05 -1.93
N TRP A 188 2.71 11.19 -1.62
CA TRP A 188 3.24 11.28 -0.25
C TRP A 188 2.92 12.65 0.33
N VAL A 189 2.49 12.67 1.59
CA VAL A 189 2.32 13.90 2.35
C VAL A 189 3.70 14.38 2.78
N LEU A 190 4.06 15.58 2.33
CA LEU A 190 5.25 16.27 2.77
C LEU A 190 4.95 17.07 4.04
N PRO A 191 5.92 17.21 4.96
CA PRO A 191 5.80 18.20 6.02
C PRO A 191 5.57 19.56 5.35
N GLY A 192 4.48 20.22 5.74
CA GLY A 192 4.05 21.46 5.10
C GLY A 192 5.21 22.45 5.04
N ARG A 193 5.43 23.07 3.88
CA ARG A 193 6.30 24.24 3.77
C ARG A 193 5.81 25.26 4.80
N SER A 194 6.54 25.42 5.89
CA SER A 194 6.50 26.69 6.61
C SER A 194 6.96 27.70 5.57
N VAL A 195 6.09 28.61 5.16
CA VAL A 195 6.45 29.75 4.31
C VAL A 195 7.50 30.53 5.10
N THR A 196 8.77 30.20 4.90
CA THR A 196 9.90 30.91 5.45
C THR A 196 10.12 32.06 4.49
N GLU A 197 9.59 33.20 4.90
CA GLU A 197 10.10 34.54 4.60
C GLU A 197 10.65 34.70 3.17
N THR A 198 9.77 35.16 2.27
CA THR A 198 10.17 35.81 1.04
C THR A 198 11.13 36.94 1.40
N THR A 199 12.43 36.68 1.28
CA THR A 199 13.41 37.76 1.23
C THR A 199 13.23 38.40 -0.15
N ILE A 200 12.53 39.52 -0.15
CA ILE A 200 12.49 40.45 -1.28
C ILE A 200 13.94 40.87 -1.54
N TYR A 201 14.46 40.54 -2.71
CA TYR A 201 15.56 41.28 -3.30
C TYR A 201 14.97 42.13 -4.43
N GLU A 202 15.17 43.42 -4.23
CA GLU A 202 14.86 44.64 -5.00
C GLU A 202 14.51 44.49 -6.49
#